data_AF-A0A430AEP9-F1
#
_entry.id   AF-A0A430AEP9-F1
#
_cell.length_a   1.000
_cell.length_b   1.000
_cell.length_c   1.000
_cell.angle_alpha   90.00
_cell.angle_beta   90.00
_cell.angle_gamma   90.00
#
_symmetry.space_group_name_H-M   'P 1'
#
loop_
_entity.id
_entity.type
_entity.pdbx_description
1 polymer ?
#
loop_
_entity_poly.entity_id
_entity_poly.type
_entity_poly.pdbx_seq_one_letter_code
_entity_poly.pdbx_strand_id
1 'polypeptide(L)'
;MSISKQLQPLRDDSSPAEFLDFLSAQSLESLDDFFIFSGSDGYKQFIEAIDFLHSNATLSQEDLGSLKAQPSFHYICQTIDGDYLLATSEQVLVVPSSLNKTDIERYALSIVPFFLKYEDGSLSSKILPKNY
;
A
#
# COMPACT_ATOMS: atom_id res chain seq x y z
N MET A 1 -18.24 -5.32 5.08
CA MET A 1 -17.94 -5.15 6.52
C MET A 1 -17.01 -3.95 6.63
N SER A 2 -17.11 -3.11 7.66
CA SER A 2 -16.26 -1.91 7.76
C SER A 2 -14.79 -2.29 8.01
N ILE A 3 -13.84 -1.52 7.45
CA ILE A 3 -12.39 -1.68 7.59
C ILE A 3 -12.01 -1.60 9.08
N SER A 4 -12.48 -0.59 9.82
CA SER A 4 -12.20 -0.45 11.25
C SER A 4 -12.63 -1.67 12.07
N LYS A 5 -13.74 -2.33 11.70
CA LYS A 5 -14.16 -3.58 12.37
C LYS A 5 -13.24 -4.74 12.06
N GLN A 6 -12.73 -4.84 10.83
CA GLN A 6 -11.80 -5.90 10.43
C GLN A 6 -10.43 -5.72 11.08
N LEU A 7 -9.96 -4.47 11.20
CA LEU A 7 -8.66 -4.12 11.76
C LEU A 7 -8.66 -3.93 13.28
N GLN A 8 -9.81 -4.02 13.96
CA GLN A 8 -9.93 -3.87 15.41
C GLN A 8 -8.90 -4.66 16.25
N PRO A 9 -8.48 -5.88 15.86
CA PRO A 9 -7.48 -6.64 16.62
C PRO A 9 -6.05 -6.07 16.52
N LEU A 10 -5.77 -5.23 15.52
CA LEU A 10 -4.47 -4.61 15.31
C LEU A 10 -4.35 -3.30 16.09
N ARG A 11 -3.10 -2.95 16.42
CA ARG A 11 -2.78 -1.68 17.06
C ARG A 11 -2.41 -0.65 15.99
N ASP A 12 -2.57 0.62 16.32
CA ASP A 12 -2.18 1.72 15.43
C ASP A 12 -0.68 1.70 15.08
N ASP A 13 0.15 1.18 15.98
CA ASP A 13 1.60 1.04 15.82
C ASP A 13 2.04 -0.31 15.23
N SER A 14 1.09 -1.16 14.79
CA SER A 14 1.42 -2.42 14.12
C SER A 14 2.26 -2.19 12.87
N SER A 15 3.33 -2.97 12.75
CA SER A 15 4.22 -2.94 11.60
C SER A 15 3.53 -3.48 10.33
N PRO A 16 4.01 -3.11 9.13
CA PRO A 16 3.54 -3.69 7.89
C PRO A 16 3.57 -5.22 7.85
N ALA A 17 4.57 -5.85 8.48
CA ALA A 17 4.67 -7.30 8.58
C ALA A 17 3.54 -7.90 9.44
N GLU A 18 3.33 -7.36 10.65
CA GLU A 18 2.25 -7.82 11.56
C GLU A 18 0.87 -7.63 10.92
N PHE A 19 0.69 -6.55 10.15
CA PHE A 19 -0.53 -6.31 9.40
C PHE A 19 -0.75 -7.40 8.33
N LEU A 20 0.26 -7.73 7.53
CA LEU A 20 0.16 -8.77 6.50
C LEU A 20 -0.04 -10.17 7.11
N ASP A 21 0.66 -10.47 8.21
CA ASP A 21 0.50 -11.72 8.95
C ASP A 21 -0.93 -11.87 9.47
N PHE A 22 -1.51 -10.78 10.00
CA PHE A 22 -2.91 -10.76 10.42
C PHE A 22 -3.88 -11.02 9.26
N LEU A 23 -3.71 -10.32 8.12
CA LEU A 23 -4.54 -10.54 6.94
C LEU A 23 -4.47 -11.98 6.46
N SER A 24 -3.27 -12.55 6.40
CA SER A 24 -3.05 -13.94 6.01
C SER A 24 -3.71 -14.91 6.99
N ALA A 25 -3.55 -14.70 8.30
CA ALA A 25 -4.16 -15.53 9.34
C ALA A 25 -5.70 -15.50 9.31
N GLN A 26 -6.29 -14.37 8.90
CA GLN A 26 -7.73 -14.22 8.72
C GLN A 26 -8.21 -14.62 7.31
N SER A 27 -7.30 -14.99 6.40
CA SER A 27 -7.60 -15.25 4.98
C SER A 27 -8.33 -14.08 4.31
N LEU A 28 -7.95 -12.85 4.67
CA LEU A 28 -8.48 -11.63 4.08
C LEU A 28 -7.73 -11.32 2.79
N GLU A 29 -8.43 -11.48 1.66
CA GLU A 29 -7.94 -11.11 0.33
C GLU A 29 -8.25 -9.64 -0.02
N SER A 30 -9.16 -9.00 0.73
CA SER A 30 -9.48 -7.57 0.62
C SER A 30 -9.98 -7.01 1.96
N LEU A 31 -9.88 -5.69 2.14
CA LEU A 31 -10.44 -4.96 3.29
C LEU A 31 -11.75 -4.26 2.91
N ASP A 32 -11.86 -3.87 1.65
CA ASP A 32 -13.04 -3.39 0.95
C ASP A 32 -13.02 -3.95 -0.49
N ASP A 33 -13.84 -3.40 -1.37
CA ASP A 33 -13.86 -3.81 -2.79
C ASP A 33 -12.74 -3.16 -3.61
N PHE A 34 -11.89 -2.32 -3.00
CA PHE A 34 -10.90 -1.50 -3.68
C PHE A 34 -9.47 -2.03 -3.53
N PHE A 35 -9.09 -2.55 -2.36
CA PHE A 35 -7.72 -3.05 -2.08
C PHE A 35 -7.62 -4.58 -2.17
N ILE A 36 -6.77 -5.09 -3.05
CA ILE A 36 -6.56 -6.51 -3.33
C ILE A 36 -5.21 -6.97 -2.75
N PHE A 37 -5.24 -7.87 -1.75
CA PHE A 37 -4.06 -8.45 -1.12
C PHE A 37 -3.64 -9.75 -1.82
N SER A 38 -2.87 -9.60 -2.90
CA SER A 38 -2.36 -10.72 -3.72
C SER A 38 -0.98 -11.24 -3.29
N GLY A 39 -0.46 -10.77 -2.16
CA GLY A 39 0.79 -11.23 -1.56
C GLY A 39 1.96 -11.22 -2.54
N SER A 40 2.63 -12.38 -2.70
CA SER A 40 3.84 -12.48 -3.53
C SER A 40 3.59 -12.31 -5.03
N ASP A 41 2.39 -12.62 -5.53
CA ASP A 41 2.09 -12.48 -6.97
C ASP A 41 1.86 -11.01 -7.34
N GLY A 42 1.17 -10.24 -6.50
CA GLY A 42 1.07 -8.78 -6.68
C GLY A 42 2.43 -8.10 -6.62
N TYR A 43 3.30 -8.54 -5.71
CA TYR A 43 4.65 -8.00 -5.64
C TYR A 43 5.47 -8.30 -6.90
N LYS A 44 5.38 -9.52 -7.48
CA LYS A 44 6.04 -9.82 -8.77
C LYS A 44 5.55 -8.90 -9.88
N GLN A 45 4.23 -8.70 -10.00
CA GLN A 45 3.66 -7.80 -11.00
C GLN A 45 4.16 -6.36 -10.83
N PHE A 46 4.31 -5.90 -9.60
CA PHE A 46 4.89 -4.60 -9.31
C PHE A 46 6.35 -4.49 -9.77
N ILE A 47 7.17 -5.52 -9.53
CA ILE A 47 8.56 -5.56 -10.01
C ILE A 47 8.61 -5.56 -11.55
N GLU A 48 7.78 -6.37 -12.20
CA GLU A 48 7.68 -6.41 -13.67
C GLU A 48 7.24 -5.06 -14.24
N ALA A 49 6.31 -4.37 -13.59
CA ALA A 49 5.88 -3.03 -13.98
C ALA A 49 7.03 -2.00 -13.89
N ILE A 50 7.84 -2.06 -12.83
CA ILE A 50 9.04 -1.21 -12.68
C ILE A 50 10.01 -1.43 -13.84
N ASP A 51 10.28 -2.70 -14.17
CA ASP A 51 11.22 -3.02 -15.24
C ASP A 51 10.67 -2.60 -16.61
N PHE A 52 9.38 -2.78 -16.85
CA PHE A 52 8.73 -2.48 -18.12
C PHE A 52 8.56 -0.97 -18.37
N LEU A 53 8.18 -0.20 -17.35
CA LEU A 53 7.92 1.24 -17.45
C LEU A 53 9.15 2.10 -17.14
N HIS A 54 10.34 1.50 -17.07
CA HIS A 54 11.56 2.16 -16.64
C HIS A 54 11.89 3.42 -17.48
N SER A 55 11.96 4.56 -16.79
CA SER A 55 12.36 5.86 -17.34
C SER A 55 12.88 6.76 -16.22
N ASN A 56 13.46 7.90 -16.57
CA ASN A 56 13.90 8.89 -15.56
C ASN A 56 12.73 9.48 -14.74
N ALA A 57 11.51 9.46 -15.29
CA ALA A 57 10.32 10.02 -14.65
C ALA A 57 9.54 9.00 -13.80
N THR A 58 9.83 7.70 -13.98
CA THR A 58 9.11 6.60 -13.34
C THR A 58 9.98 5.90 -12.29
N LEU A 59 9.35 5.25 -11.33
CA LEU A 59 10.03 4.52 -10.25
C LEU A 59 10.98 3.46 -10.84
N SER A 60 12.24 3.49 -10.44
CA SER A 60 13.27 2.54 -10.88
C SER A 60 13.57 1.48 -9.83
N GLN A 61 14.32 0.44 -10.22
CA GLN A 61 14.85 -0.55 -9.27
C GLN A 61 15.78 0.07 -8.20
N GLU A 62 16.47 1.17 -8.53
CA GLU A 62 17.32 1.90 -7.58
C GLU A 62 16.49 2.65 -6.53
N ASP A 63 15.42 3.33 -6.97
CA ASP A 63 14.47 3.96 -6.04
C ASP A 63 13.85 2.91 -5.12
N LEU A 64 13.45 1.77 -5.68
CA LEU A 64 12.92 0.66 -4.92
C LEU A 64 13.96 0.08 -3.95
N GLY A 65 15.23 -0.03 -4.35
CA GLY A 65 16.33 -0.41 -3.46
C GLY A 65 16.46 0.53 -2.27
N SER A 66 16.31 1.83 -2.49
CA SER A 66 16.31 2.84 -1.43
C SER A 66 15.10 2.73 -0.50
N LEU A 67 13.92 2.37 -1.03
CA LEU A 67 12.73 2.08 -0.22
C LEU A 67 12.90 0.79 0.59
N LYS A 68 13.44 -0.27 0.00
CA LYS A 68 13.74 -1.56 0.66
C LYS A 68 14.76 -1.45 1.78
N ALA A 69 15.65 -0.46 1.71
CA ALA A 69 16.61 -0.19 2.77
C ALA A 69 15.96 0.44 4.01
N GLN A 70 14.71 0.92 3.92
CA GLN A 70 13.99 1.45 5.07
C GLN A 70 13.48 0.32 5.98
N PRO A 71 13.41 0.55 7.30
CA PRO A 71 12.87 -0.43 8.24
C PRO A 71 11.46 -0.86 7.89
N SER A 72 11.21 -2.17 7.99
CA SER A 72 9.89 -2.78 7.80
C SER A 72 9.23 -2.48 6.44
N PHE A 73 10.02 -2.25 5.39
CA PHE A 73 9.49 -2.11 4.03
C PHE A 73 8.72 -3.35 3.59
N HIS A 74 7.47 -3.17 3.19
CA HIS A 74 6.62 -4.20 2.61
C HIS A 74 5.79 -3.64 1.45
N TYR A 75 5.61 -4.48 0.44
CA TYR A 75 4.50 -4.36 -0.48
C TYR A 75 3.22 -4.80 0.24
N ILE A 76 2.17 -3.97 0.18
CA ILE A 76 0.92 -4.24 0.88
C ILE A 76 -0.11 -4.85 -0.05
N CYS A 77 -0.51 -4.12 -1.09
CA CYS A 77 -1.58 -4.53 -1.99
C CYS A 77 -1.53 -3.77 -3.32
N GLN A 78 -2.42 -4.17 -4.23
CA GLN A 78 -2.77 -3.42 -5.42
C GLN A 78 -4.22 -2.94 -5.29
N THR A 79 -4.55 -1.79 -5.87
CA THR A 79 -5.93 -1.33 -6.02
C THR A 79 -6.58 -1.98 -7.25
N ILE A 80 -7.91 -1.94 -7.36
CA ILE A 80 -8.63 -2.39 -8.57
C ILE A 80 -8.25 -1.59 -9.83
N ASP A 81 -7.78 -0.35 -9.65
CA ASP A 81 -7.31 0.53 -10.74
C ASP A 81 -5.86 0.26 -11.13
N GLY A 82 -5.20 -0.67 -10.44
CA GLY A 82 -3.85 -1.14 -10.73
C GLY A 82 -2.74 -0.37 -10.01
N ASP A 83 -3.08 0.58 -9.13
CA ASP A 83 -2.11 1.32 -8.32
C ASP A 83 -1.59 0.44 -7.18
N TYR A 84 -0.40 0.74 -6.68
CA TYR A 84 0.28 -0.08 -5.69
C TYR A 84 0.38 0.62 -4.34
N LEU A 85 0.22 -0.15 -3.27
CA LEU A 85 0.39 0.33 -1.91
C LEU A 85 1.66 -0.29 -1.31
N LEU A 86 2.58 0.55 -0.87
CA LEU A 86 3.79 0.17 -0.14
C LEU A 86 3.75 0.77 1.26
N ALA A 87 4.36 0.12 2.23
CA ALA A 87 4.47 0.66 3.58
C ALA A 87 5.83 0.38 4.20
N THR A 88 6.23 1.28 5.09
CA THR A 88 7.33 1.10 6.04
C THR A 88 6.79 1.26 7.46
N SER A 89 7.65 1.23 8.47
CA SER A 89 7.23 1.53 9.84
C SER A 89 6.69 2.95 10.04
N GLU A 90 7.04 3.89 9.17
CA GLU A 90 6.78 5.33 9.38
C GLU A 90 5.92 5.97 8.30
N GLN A 91 5.77 5.32 7.15
CA GLN A 91 5.02 5.88 6.03
C GLN A 91 4.31 4.82 5.20
N VAL A 92 3.23 5.26 4.56
CA VAL A 92 2.54 4.55 3.48
C VAL A 92 2.71 5.33 2.19
N LEU A 93 2.98 4.63 1.09
CA LEU A 93 3.12 5.18 -0.24
C LEU A 93 2.04 4.61 -1.14
N VAL A 94 1.30 5.50 -1.81
CA VAL A 94 0.40 5.13 -2.91
C VAL A 94 1.14 5.45 -4.20
N VAL A 95 1.50 4.41 -4.93
CA VAL A 95 2.26 4.49 -6.17
C VAL A 95 1.30 4.27 -7.34
N PRO A 96 1.14 5.23 -8.26
CA PRO A 96 0.22 5.05 -9.37
C PRO A 96 0.70 3.94 -10.31
N SER A 97 -0.23 3.31 -11.02
CA SER A 97 0.07 2.26 -12.02
C SER A 97 1.05 2.72 -13.12
N SER A 98 1.11 4.03 -13.40
CA SER A 98 2.07 4.64 -14.32
C SER A 98 3.51 4.69 -13.77
N LEU A 99 3.68 4.46 -12.47
CA LEU A 99 4.92 4.59 -11.71
C LEU A 99 5.55 5.99 -11.72
N ASN A 100 4.84 7.04 -12.17
CA ASN A 100 5.37 8.40 -12.21
C ASN A 100 5.75 8.90 -10.81
N LYS A 101 7.02 9.26 -10.61
CA LYS A 101 7.55 9.65 -9.29
C LYS A 101 6.86 10.87 -8.69
N THR A 102 6.44 11.82 -9.54
CA THR A 102 5.77 13.07 -9.13
C THR A 102 4.37 12.86 -8.62
N ASP A 103 3.75 11.74 -9.02
CA ASP A 103 2.36 11.41 -8.72
C ASP A 103 2.27 10.48 -7.50
N ILE A 104 3.40 9.93 -7.02
CA ILE A 104 3.46 9.11 -5.80
C ILE A 104 3.03 9.95 -4.59
N GLU A 105 2.03 9.46 -3.89
CA GLU A 105 1.55 10.07 -2.66
C GLU A 105 2.22 9.41 -1.46
N ARG A 106 2.60 10.23 -0.48
CA ARG A 106 3.33 9.79 0.71
C ARG A 106 2.58 10.26 1.95
N TYR A 107 2.27 9.32 2.82
CA TYR A 107 1.54 9.54 4.05
C TYR A 107 2.45 9.19 5.23
N ALA A 108 2.76 10.16 6.08
CA ALA A 108 3.48 9.95 7.33
C ALA A 108 2.56 9.29 8.38
N LEU A 109 2.12 8.07 8.07
CA LEU A 109 1.21 7.24 8.85
C LEU A 109 1.71 5.80 8.81
N SER A 110 1.51 5.05 9.89
CA SER A 110 1.57 3.58 9.86
C SER A 110 0.36 3.01 9.11
N ILE A 111 0.44 1.73 8.77
CA ILE A 111 -0.52 1.07 7.88
C ILE A 111 -1.95 1.04 8.43
N VAL A 112 -2.12 0.81 9.74
CA VAL A 112 -3.44 0.76 10.38
C VAL A 112 -4.12 2.15 10.37
N PRO A 113 -3.51 3.23 10.89
CA PRO A 113 -4.06 4.57 10.79
C PRO A 113 -4.31 5.04 9.35
N PHE A 114 -3.50 4.61 8.38
CA PHE A 114 -3.74 4.89 6.97
C PHE A 114 -5.10 4.34 6.51
N PHE A 115 -5.38 3.06 6.76
CA PHE A 115 -6.64 2.43 6.36
C PHE A 115 -7.86 2.99 7.13
N LEU A 116 -7.69 3.36 8.41
CA LEU A 116 -8.75 4.01 9.18
C LEU A 116 -9.08 5.41 8.61
N LYS A 117 -8.07 6.19 8.23
CA LYS A 117 -8.27 7.50 7.58
C LYS A 117 -8.80 7.42 6.15
N TYR A 118 -8.51 6.32 5.46
CA TYR A 118 -9.12 6.05 4.18
C TYR A 118 -10.62 5.72 4.33
N GLU A 119 -10.99 4.91 5.34
CA GLU A 119 -12.38 4.60 5.63
C GLU A 119 -13.18 5.85 6.03
N ASP A 120 -12.61 6.73 6.86
CA ASP A 120 -13.31 7.94 7.34
C ASP A 120 -13.31 9.11 6.34
N GLY A 121 -12.67 8.94 5.17
CA GLY A 121 -12.59 9.95 4.12
C GLY A 121 -11.70 11.16 4.45
N SER A 122 -10.91 11.12 5.52
CA SER A 122 -9.99 12.19 5.93
C SER A 122 -8.64 12.16 5.20
N LEU A 123 -8.38 11.10 4.43
CA LEU A 123 -7.17 10.95 3.64
C LEU A 123 -7.23 11.83 2.38
N SER A 124 -6.31 12.78 2.25
CA SER A 124 -6.24 13.68 1.10
C SER A 124 -5.46 13.02 -0.05
N SER A 125 -6.15 12.20 -0.84
CA SER A 125 -5.61 11.55 -2.03
C SER A 125 -6.20 12.10 -3.34
N LYS A 126 -5.40 12.06 -4.40
CA LYS A 126 -5.76 12.26 -5.80
C LYS A 126 -5.85 10.92 -6.56
N ILE A 127 -5.26 9.85 -6.02
CA ILE A 127 -5.27 8.49 -6.58
C ILE A 127 -6.43 7.68 -6.01
N LEU A 128 -6.53 7.63 -4.68
CA LEU A 128 -7.54 6.84 -3.97
C LEU A 128 -8.89 7.55 -4.00
N PRO A 129 -9.98 6.78 -4.15
CA PRO A 129 -11.33 7.34 -4.11
C PRO A 129 -11.64 7.90 -2.73
N LYS A 130 -12.52 8.90 -2.69
CA LYS A 130 -13.14 9.33 -1.44
C LYS A 130 -14.26 8.36 -1.12
N ASN A 131 -14.15 7.64 -0.01
CA ASN A 131 -15.29 6.92 0.56
C ASN A 131 -16.31 7.96 1.06
N TYR A 132 -17.54 7.88 0.55
CA TYR A 132 -18.68 8.73 0.94
C TYR A 132 -19.74 7.89 1.66
#